data_AF-A0A356AU02-F1
#
_entry.id   AF-A0A356AU02-F1
#
_cell.length_a   1.000
_cell.length_b   1.000
_cell.length_c   1.000
_cell.angle_alpha   90.00
_cell.angle_beta   90.00
_cell.angle_gamma   90.00
#
_symmetry.space_group_name_H-M   'P 1'
#
loop_
_entity.id
_entity.type
_entity.pdbx_description
1 polymer ?
#
loop_
_entity_poly.entity_id
_entity_poly.type
_entity_poly.pdbx_seq_one_letter_code
_entity_poly.pdbx_strand_id
1 'polypeptide(L)'
;RGYIMGFIGPNGAGKSTTIKLIMNLIKRDSGEIKIFGKDNIKNEIEVKNKIGFVLDENHYYDEVTVTQMKNIVAPFYKEWDEKVFDKYIKDFELPVDKKIKELSKGMKMKFSLAIALSHNASLLIMDEP
;
A
#
# COMPACT_ATOMS: atom_id res chain seq x y z
N ARG A 1 13.42 6.05 14.27
CA ARG A 1 14.36 6.51 13.22
C ARG A 1 13.64 6.33 11.90
N GLY A 2 13.27 7.41 11.22
CA GLY A 2 12.75 7.35 9.86
C GLY A 2 13.87 7.70 8.90
N TYR A 3 14.00 6.96 7.80
CA TYR A 3 14.85 7.34 6.68
C TYR A 3 14.06 7.12 5.39
N ILE A 4 14.33 7.97 4.41
CA ILE A 4 13.76 7.84 3.06
C ILE A 4 14.87 7.23 2.20
N MET A 5 14.53 6.17 1.46
CA MET A 5 15.45 5.49 0.56
C MET A 5 14.85 5.50 -0.86
N GLY A 6 15.62 6.00 -1.82
CA GLY A 6 15.32 5.84 -3.23
C GLY A 6 15.94 4.55 -3.75
N PHE A 7 15.16 3.70 -4.40
CA PHE A 7 15.66 2.54 -5.14
C PHE A 7 15.69 2.87 -6.62
N ILE A 8 16.86 3.31 -7.12
CA ILE A 8 17.00 4.01 -8.40
C ILE A 8 17.74 3.15 -9.42
N GLY A 9 17.29 3.19 -10.68
CA GLY A 9 17.89 2.49 -11.81
C GLY A 9 17.04 2.66 -13.08
N PRO A 10 17.56 2.33 -14.28
CA PRO A 10 16.81 2.45 -15.54
C PRO A 10 15.58 1.52 -15.59
N ASN A 11 14.72 1.71 -16.59
CA ASN A 11 13.63 0.78 -16.88
C ASN A 11 14.22 -0.60 -17.21
N GLY A 12 13.61 -1.66 -16.68
CA GLY A 12 14.13 -3.02 -16.82
C GLY A 12 15.24 -3.40 -15.82
N ALA A 13 15.70 -2.49 -14.95
CA ALA A 13 16.72 -2.81 -13.93
C ALA A 13 16.24 -3.75 -12.79
N GLY A 14 14.98 -4.19 -12.81
CA GLY A 14 14.42 -5.08 -11.79
C GLY A 14 13.86 -4.41 -10.54
N LYS A 15 13.67 -3.08 -10.55
CA LYS A 15 13.10 -2.31 -9.42
C LYS A 15 11.74 -2.84 -8.98
N SER A 16 10.76 -2.82 -9.88
CA SER A 16 9.40 -3.32 -9.60
C SER A 16 9.39 -4.82 -9.35
N THR A 17 10.28 -5.59 -10.00
CA THR A 17 10.46 -7.03 -9.71
C THR A 17 10.88 -7.25 -8.27
N THR A 18 11.83 -6.47 -7.77
CA THR A 18 12.30 -6.54 -6.38
C THR A 18 11.20 -6.17 -5.41
N ILE A 19 10.44 -5.10 -5.68
CA ILE A 19 9.28 -4.72 -4.85
C ILE A 19 8.24 -5.85 -4.83
N LYS A 20 7.92 -6.45 -5.98
CA LYS A 20 7.01 -7.60 -6.07
C LYS A 20 7.53 -8.83 -5.30
N LEU A 21 8.84 -9.10 -5.31
CA LEU A 21 9.45 -10.16 -4.50
C LEU A 21 9.35 -9.87 -3.00
N ILE A 22 9.60 -8.63 -2.57
CA ILE A 22 9.44 -8.17 -1.18
C ILE A 22 8.01 -8.43 -0.71
N MET A 23 7.03 -8.04 -1.53
CA MET A 23 5.61 -8.22 -1.28
C MET A 23 5.09 -9.65 -1.52
N ASN A 24 5.97 -10.60 -1.85
CA ASN A 24 5.62 -11.98 -2.18
C ASN A 24 4.53 -12.10 -3.27
N LEU A 25 4.56 -11.21 -4.26
CA LEU A 25 3.64 -11.18 -5.40
C LEU A 25 4.15 -12.02 -6.59
N ILE A 26 5.44 -12.35 -6.58
CA ILE A 26 6.07 -13.26 -7.55
C ILE A 26 7.01 -14.22 -6.80
N LYS A 27 7.23 -15.41 -7.36
CA LYS A 27 8.08 -16.45 -6.78
C LYS A 27 9.56 -16.10 -6.96
N ARG A 28 10.35 -16.21 -5.88
CA ARG A 28 11.83 -16.14 -5.95
C ARG A 28 12.42 -17.49 -6.35
N ASP A 29 13.48 -17.47 -7.16
CA ASP A 29 14.20 -18.69 -7.54
C ASP A 29 15.12 -19.20 -6.42
N SER A 30 15.78 -18.28 -5.71
CA SER A 30 16.68 -18.59 -4.60
C SER A 30 16.83 -17.40 -3.64
N GLY A 31 17.59 -17.58 -2.56
CA GLY A 31 17.86 -16.53 -1.56
C GLY A 31 16.77 -16.39 -0.51
N GLU A 32 16.90 -15.34 0.31
CA GLU A 32 15.95 -14.99 1.37
C GLU A 32 15.65 -13.49 1.38
N ILE A 33 14.43 -13.13 1.80
CA ILE A 33 14.01 -11.75 2.03
C ILE A 33 13.50 -11.67 3.47
N LYS A 34 14.15 -10.83 4.27
CA LYS A 34 13.78 -10.59 5.66
C LYS A 34 13.26 -9.18 5.83
N ILE A 35 12.04 -9.05 6.37
CA ILE A 35 11.41 -7.77 6.67
C ILE A 35 11.15 -7.74 8.17
N PHE A 36 11.68 -6.72 8.86
CA PHE A 36 11.66 -6.65 10.33
C PHE A 36 12.25 -7.91 11.01
N GLY A 37 13.27 -8.51 10.37
CA GLY A 37 13.92 -9.75 10.84
C GLY A 37 13.14 -11.04 10.58
N LYS A 38 11.97 -10.98 9.92
CA LYS A 38 11.09 -12.14 9.64
C LYS A 38 11.14 -12.52 8.17
N ASP A 39 11.02 -13.80 7.86
CA ASP A 39 10.95 -14.26 6.47
C ASP A 39 9.61 -13.84 5.84
N ASN A 40 9.67 -13.23 4.65
CA ASN A 40 8.50 -12.64 4.02
C ASN A 40 7.45 -13.66 3.53
N ILE A 41 7.80 -14.95 3.44
CA ILE A 41 6.89 -16.04 3.05
C ILE A 41 6.32 -16.71 4.31
N LYS A 42 7.18 -17.13 5.25
CA LYS A 42 6.74 -17.82 6.48
C LYS A 42 5.93 -16.92 7.41
N ASN A 43 6.19 -15.62 7.39
CA ASN A 43 5.52 -14.62 8.23
C ASN A 43 4.70 -13.61 7.41
N GLU A 44 4.23 -14.02 6.23
CA GLU A 44 3.63 -13.12 5.22
C GLU A 44 2.55 -12.18 5.77
N ILE A 45 1.55 -12.71 6.48
CA ILE A 45 0.45 -11.91 7.04
C ILE A 45 0.98 -10.86 8.03
N GLU A 46 1.88 -11.28 8.93
CA GLU A 46 2.44 -10.40 9.95
C GLU A 46 3.28 -9.28 9.33
N VAL A 47 4.11 -9.64 8.35
CA VAL A 47 4.96 -8.70 7.61
C VAL A 47 4.11 -7.71 6.82
N LYS A 48 3.13 -8.18 6.04
CA LYS A 48 2.25 -7.33 5.22
C LYS A 48 1.38 -6.39 6.06
N ASN A 49 0.97 -6.80 7.26
CA ASN A 49 0.27 -5.91 8.20
C ASN A 49 1.08 -4.66 8.60
N LYS A 50 2.42 -4.72 8.47
CA LYS A 50 3.33 -3.64 8.82
C LYS A 50 3.89 -2.88 7.61
N ILE A 51 3.41 -3.21 6.40
CA ILE A 51 3.82 -2.54 5.16
C ILE A 51 2.62 -1.76 4.60
N GLY A 52 2.76 -0.44 4.52
CA GLY A 52 1.89 0.39 3.68
C GLY A 52 2.40 0.33 2.24
N PHE A 53 1.51 0.10 1.28
CA PHE A 53 1.91 -0.08 -0.12
C PHE A 53 1.09 0.83 -1.03
N VAL A 54 1.79 1.64 -1.82
CA VAL A 54 1.22 2.59 -2.77
C VAL A 54 1.82 2.31 -4.15
N LEU A 55 0.95 1.98 -5.11
CA LEU A 55 1.31 1.71 -6.50
C LEU A 55 0.90 2.88 -7.39
N ASP A 56 1.65 3.14 -8.47
CA ASP A 56 1.23 4.10 -9.51
C ASP A 56 -0.12 3.71 -10.13
N GLU A 57 -0.30 2.43 -10.42
CA GLU A 57 -1.60 1.86 -10.82
C GLU A 57 -2.33 1.24 -9.63
N ASN A 58 -3.39 1.90 -9.18
CA ASN A 58 -4.23 1.42 -8.10
C ASN A 58 -5.23 0.36 -8.60
N HIS A 59 -5.05 -0.90 -8.19
CA HIS A 59 -5.95 -2.02 -8.52
C HIS A 59 -7.14 -2.14 -7.54
N TYR A 60 -7.86 -1.04 -7.34
CA TYR A 60 -9.09 -1.04 -6.54
C TYR A 60 -10.31 -1.44 -7.38
N TYR A 61 -11.38 -1.86 -6.70
CA TYR A 61 -12.65 -2.13 -7.38
C TYR A 61 -13.27 -0.81 -7.87
N ASP A 62 -13.37 -0.65 -9.18
CA ASP A 62 -13.76 0.61 -9.81
C ASP A 62 -15.24 1.00 -9.55
N GLU A 63 -16.11 0.02 -9.35
CA GLU A 63 -17.56 0.23 -9.22
C GLU A 63 -18.04 0.50 -7.80
N VAL A 64 -17.16 0.40 -6.80
CA VAL A 64 -17.50 0.68 -5.40
C VAL A 64 -17.10 2.10 -5.00
N THR A 65 -17.76 2.67 -4.01
CA THR A 65 -17.40 3.99 -3.47
C THR A 65 -16.11 3.94 -2.64
N VAL A 66 -15.50 5.10 -2.38
CA VAL A 66 -14.36 5.22 -1.47
C VAL A 66 -14.64 4.57 -0.10
N THR A 67 -15.81 4.83 0.48
CA THR A 67 -16.23 4.20 1.75
C THR A 67 -16.33 2.68 1.63
N GLN A 68 -16.93 2.18 0.54
CA GLN A 68 -17.06 0.74 0.32
C GLN A 68 -15.70 0.07 0.11
N MET A 69 -14.80 0.72 -0.64
CA MET A 69 -13.44 0.22 -0.86
C MET A 69 -12.66 0.16 0.46
N LYS A 70 -12.77 1.19 1.32
CA LYS A 70 -12.21 1.13 2.67
C LYS A 70 -12.79 -0.02 3.48
N ASN A 71 -14.11 -0.22 3.45
CA ASN A 71 -14.75 -1.32 4.19
C ASN A 71 -14.32 -2.71 3.71
N ILE A 72 -13.87 -2.84 2.45
CA ILE A 72 -13.25 -4.06 1.93
C ILE A 72 -11.83 -4.22 2.46
N VAL A 73 -11.03 -3.13 2.49
CA VAL A 73 -9.60 -3.20 2.79
C VAL A 73 -9.30 -3.24 4.29
N ALA A 74 -9.98 -2.41 5.08
CA ALA A 74 -9.72 -2.24 6.52
C ALA A 74 -9.68 -3.56 7.31
N PRO A 75 -10.58 -4.54 7.10
CA PRO A 75 -10.57 -5.80 7.84
C PRO A 75 -9.31 -6.66 7.64
N PHE A 76 -8.51 -6.43 6.60
CA PHE A 76 -7.27 -7.16 6.37
C PHE A 76 -6.12 -6.70 7.28
N TYR A 77 -6.27 -5.55 7.94
CA TYR A 77 -5.26 -4.96 8.81
C TYR A 77 -5.67 -5.05 10.29
N LYS A 78 -4.84 -5.71 11.10
CA LYS A 78 -5.09 -5.90 12.54
C LYS A 78 -5.05 -4.60 13.35
N GLU A 79 -4.28 -3.63 12.89
CA GLU A 79 -4.07 -2.34 13.56
C GLU A 79 -4.71 -1.18 12.78
N TRP A 80 -5.80 -1.46 12.03
CA TRP A 80 -6.54 -0.40 11.34
C TRP A 80 -7.01 0.69 12.33
N ASP A 81 -6.76 1.94 11.99
CA ASP A 81 -7.15 3.12 12.75
C ASP A 81 -8.10 3.98 11.92
N GLU A 82 -9.39 3.84 12.24
CA GLU A 82 -10.47 4.57 11.58
C GLU A 82 -10.32 6.09 11.72
N LYS A 83 -9.82 6.58 12.86
CA LYS A 83 -9.66 8.02 13.10
C LYS A 83 -8.56 8.60 12.22
N VAL A 84 -7.49 7.85 12.01
CA VAL A 84 -6.39 8.24 11.11
C VAL A 84 -6.87 8.24 9.66
N PHE A 85 -7.66 7.23 9.27
CA PHE A 85 -8.26 7.19 7.93
C PHE A 85 -9.17 8.40 7.68
N ASP A 86 -10.11 8.66 8.58
CA ASP A 86 -11.05 9.78 8.48
C ASP A 86 -10.33 11.13 8.43
N LYS A 87 -9.23 11.26 9.19
CA LYS A 87 -8.36 12.44 9.12
C LYS A 87 -7.79 12.61 7.72
N TYR A 88 -7.19 11.57 7.13
CA TYR A 88 -6.61 11.69 5.79
C TYR A 88 -7.67 11.90 4.70
N ILE A 89 -8.85 11.27 4.82
CA ILE A 89 -9.97 11.55 3.90
C ILE A 89 -10.33 13.03 3.91
N LYS A 90 -10.39 13.64 5.10
CA LYS A 90 -10.66 15.07 5.26
C LYS A 90 -9.50 15.93 4.73
N ASP A 91 -8.27 15.66 5.15
CA ASP A 91 -7.08 16.44 4.77
C ASP A 91 -6.81 16.38 3.25
N PHE A 92 -7.18 15.27 2.60
CA PHE A 92 -7.04 15.08 1.16
C PHE A 92 -8.24 15.54 0.34
N GLU A 93 -9.33 15.92 1.00
CA GLU A 93 -10.61 16.33 0.39
C GLU A 93 -11.20 15.25 -0.52
N LEU A 94 -11.15 13.99 -0.07
CA LEU A 94 -11.60 12.85 -0.87
C LEU A 94 -13.13 12.67 -0.78
N PRO A 95 -13.84 12.57 -1.91
CA PRO A 95 -15.29 12.39 -1.93
C PRO A 95 -15.66 10.94 -1.60
N VAL A 96 -16.10 10.70 -0.37
CA VAL A 96 -16.35 9.35 0.18
C VAL A 96 -17.46 8.57 -0.54
N ASP A 97 -18.43 9.28 -1.12
CA ASP A 97 -19.60 8.71 -1.80
C ASP A 97 -19.38 8.47 -3.30
N LYS A 98 -18.26 8.94 -3.86
CA LYS A 98 -17.94 8.71 -5.28
C LYS A 98 -17.34 7.33 -5.48
N LYS A 99 -17.63 6.75 -6.65
CA LYS A 99 -17.00 5.51 -7.10
C LYS A 99 -15.53 5.72 -7.37
N ILE A 100 -14.71 4.69 -7.13
CA ILE A 100 -13.26 4.74 -7.37
C ILE A 100 -12.95 5.16 -8.82
N LYS A 101 -13.69 4.67 -9.81
CA LYS A 101 -13.49 5.06 -11.22
C LYS A 101 -13.71 6.54 -11.52
N GLU A 102 -14.48 7.24 -10.69
CA GLU A 102 -14.77 8.66 -10.85
C GLU A 102 -13.68 9.57 -10.25
N LEU A 103 -12.72 8.98 -9.53
CA LEU A 103 -11.58 9.68 -8.97
C LEU A 103 -10.51 9.93 -10.04
N SER A 104 -9.91 11.12 -10.00
CA SER A 104 -8.71 11.41 -10.79
C SER A 104 -7.52 10.55 -10.34
N LYS A 105 -6.47 10.44 -11.18
CA LYS A 105 -5.23 9.72 -10.80
C LYS A 105 -4.67 10.22 -9.46
N GLY A 106 -4.62 11.54 -9.27
CA GLY A 106 -4.16 12.15 -8.00
C GLY A 106 -5.07 11.84 -6.81
N MET A 107 -6.39 11.76 -7.00
CA MET A 107 -7.31 11.33 -5.94
C MET A 107 -7.13 9.85 -5.59
N LYS A 108 -6.93 8.97 -6.59
CA LYS A 108 -6.61 7.55 -6.36
C LYS A 108 -5.30 7.40 -5.56
N MET A 109 -4.27 8.18 -5.91
CA MET A 109 -3.01 8.24 -5.16
C MET A 109 -3.21 8.67 -3.70
N LYS A 110 -3.94 9.77 -3.46
CA LYS A 110 -4.28 10.23 -2.11
C LYS A 110 -5.07 9.17 -1.32
N PHE A 111 -6.01 8.48 -1.96
CA PHE A 111 -6.77 7.40 -1.32
C PHE A 111 -5.87 6.22 -0.94
N SER A 112 -4.94 5.83 -1.83
CA SER A 112 -3.93 4.80 -1.56
C SER A 112 -3.04 5.16 -0.36
N LEU A 113 -2.59 6.41 -0.30
CA LEU A 113 -1.87 6.95 0.86
C LEU A 113 -2.72 6.91 2.14
N ALA A 114 -3.98 7.30 2.07
CA ALA A 114 -4.88 7.25 3.23
C ALA A 114 -4.99 5.82 3.77
N ILE A 115 -5.14 4.80 2.91
CA ILE A 115 -5.12 3.39 3.33
C ILE A 115 -3.78 3.02 3.95
N ALA A 116 -2.67 3.25 3.23
CA ALA A 116 -1.33 2.85 3.65
C ALA A 116 -0.87 3.47 4.99
N LEU A 117 -1.42 4.62 5.35
CA LEU A 117 -1.10 5.33 6.59
C LEU A 117 -2.06 5.00 7.75
N SER A 118 -3.16 4.28 7.50
CA SER A 118 -4.24 4.06 8.48
C SER A 118 -4.21 2.69 9.15
N HIS A 119 -3.06 2.02 9.16
CA HIS A 119 -2.90 0.73 9.84
C HIS A 119 -1.58 0.58 10.61
N ASN A 120 -1.01 1.71 11.03
CA ASN A 120 0.24 1.77 11.79
C ASN A 120 1.41 1.03 11.09
N ALA A 121 1.56 1.28 9.78
CA ALA A 121 2.64 0.72 8.99
C ALA A 121 4.01 1.18 9.49
N SER A 122 4.97 0.24 9.57
CA SER A 122 6.37 0.52 9.93
C SER A 122 7.25 0.76 8.70
N LEU A 123 6.81 0.32 7.53
CA LEU A 123 7.47 0.53 6.24
C LEU A 123 6.43 0.99 5.22
N LEU A 124 6.70 2.11 4.55
CA LEU A 124 5.92 2.56 3.40
C LEU A 124 6.72 2.28 2.13
N ILE A 125 6.14 1.52 1.21
CA ILE A 125 6.71 1.27 -0.11
C ILE A 125 5.85 2.02 -1.14
N MET A 126 6.49 2.85 -1.95
CA MET A 126 5.87 3.63 -3.02
C MET A 126 6.56 3.25 -4.33
N ASP A 127 5.82 2.66 -5.27
CA ASP A 127 6.29 2.34 -6.62
C ASP A 127 5.82 3.44 -7.59
N GLU A 128 6.78 4.22 -8.11
CA GLU A 128 6.55 5.36 -9.02
C GLU A 128 5.51 6.40 -8.54
N PRO A 129 5.71 7.02 -7.36
CA PRO A 129 4.79 8.06 -6.85
C PRO A 129 4.83 9.39 -7.62
#